data_AF-A0A1T5LNW6-F1
#
_entry.id   AF-A0A1T5LNW6-F1
#
_cell.length_a   1.000
_cell.length_b   1.000
_cell.length_c   1.000
_cell.angle_alpha   90.00
_cell.angle_beta   90.00
_cell.angle_gamma   90.00
#
_symmetry.space_group_name_H-M   'P 1'
#
loop_
_entity.id
_entity.type
_entity.pdbx_description
1 polymer ?
#
loop_
_entity_poly.entity_id
_entity_poly.type
_entity_poly.pdbx_seq_one_letter_code
_entity_poly.pdbx_strand_id
1 'polypeptide(L)'
;MIGNKYLQALFNYPDEDTSLNQLLELLKYKDMKFIDSLKEAIDIDLCSDKEIKYLTKVSALIDYYLQVHDIEVPDWIRDDRLRFDRPYYHSRRISDFEKLKIQYTNPSPFRARNVYFDLDGIKRI
;
A
#
# COMPACT_ATOMS: atom_id res chain seq x y z
N MET A 1 -11.85 -7.85 9.89
CA MET A 1 -11.78 -8.73 8.70
C MET A 1 -11.83 -7.84 7.47
N ILE A 2 -10.80 -7.89 6.64
CA ILE A 2 -10.60 -6.99 5.49
C ILE A 2 -11.72 -7.11 4.44
N GLY A 3 -12.47 -8.22 4.40
CA GLY A 3 -13.62 -8.39 3.50
C GLY A 3 -13.25 -8.67 2.04
N ASN A 4 -12.13 -8.14 1.54
CA ASN A 4 -11.57 -8.49 0.24
C ASN A 4 -10.69 -9.75 0.33
N LYS A 5 -11.02 -10.79 -0.45
CA LYS A 5 -10.32 -12.09 -0.42
C LYS A 5 -8.84 -12.01 -0.79
N TYR A 6 -8.46 -11.13 -1.71
CA TYR A 6 -7.07 -10.99 -2.15
C TYR A 6 -6.24 -10.30 -1.07
N LEU A 7 -6.72 -9.17 -0.57
CA LEU A 7 -6.04 -8.43 0.50
C LEU A 7 -6.01 -9.24 1.80
N GLN A 8 -7.05 -10.00 2.11
CA GLN A 8 -7.05 -10.94 3.24
C GLN A 8 -5.99 -12.04 3.05
N ALA A 9 -5.87 -12.61 1.85
CA ALA A 9 -4.84 -13.61 1.56
C ALA A 9 -3.44 -13.02 1.70
N LEU A 10 -3.22 -11.81 1.19
CA LEU A 10 -1.94 -11.11 1.34
C LEU A 10 -1.64 -10.77 2.81
N PHE A 11 -2.63 -10.33 3.59
CA PHE A 11 -2.48 -10.07 5.03
C PHE A 11 -2.13 -11.33 5.85
N ASN A 12 -2.60 -12.50 5.41
CA ASN A 12 -2.37 -13.76 6.11
C ASN A 12 -0.95 -14.32 5.93
N TYR A 13 -0.12 -13.73 5.07
CA TYR A 13 1.28 -14.12 4.99
C TYR A 13 2.00 -13.82 6.32
N PRO A 14 2.82 -14.74 6.84
CA PRO A 14 3.53 -14.55 8.10
C PRO A 14 4.61 -13.45 8.00
N ASP A 15 5.11 -13.21 6.80
CA ASP A 15 6.15 -12.23 6.49
C ASP A 15 5.57 -11.09 5.64
N GLU A 16 5.72 -9.86 6.13
CA GLU A 16 5.17 -8.66 5.47
C GLU A 16 5.88 -8.37 4.14
N ASP A 17 7.20 -8.61 4.05
CA ASP A 17 7.95 -8.38 2.82
C ASP A 17 7.45 -9.31 1.70
N THR A 18 7.21 -10.59 2.02
CA THR A 18 6.61 -11.57 1.10
C THR A 18 5.22 -11.11 0.65
N SER A 19 4.39 -10.64 1.57
CA SER A 19 3.06 -10.10 1.26
C SER A 19 3.12 -8.93 0.27
N LEU A 20 4.01 -7.97 0.52
CA LEU A 20 4.17 -6.79 -0.33
C LEU A 20 4.74 -7.13 -1.70
N ASN A 21 5.67 -8.08 -1.78
CA ASN A 21 6.19 -8.56 -3.06
C ASN A 21 5.09 -9.22 -3.90
N GLN A 22 4.26 -10.06 -3.29
CA GLN A 22 3.12 -10.67 -3.98
C GLN A 22 2.10 -9.63 -4.45
N LEU A 23 1.83 -8.60 -3.65
CA LEU A 23 1.00 -7.48 -4.08
C LEU A 23 1.60 -6.77 -5.31
N LEU A 24 2.89 -6.49 -5.30
CA LEU A 24 3.58 -5.83 -6.41
C LEU A 24 3.57 -6.68 -7.68
N GLU A 25 3.66 -8.00 -7.58
CA GLU A 25 3.50 -8.91 -8.71
C GLU A 25 2.07 -8.85 -9.30
N LEU A 26 1.04 -8.92 -8.46
CA LEU A 26 -0.36 -8.80 -8.90
C LEU A 26 -0.62 -7.47 -9.62
N LEU A 27 -0.08 -6.38 -9.07
CA LEU A 27 -0.14 -5.07 -9.68
C LEU A 27 0.60 -5.06 -11.01
N LYS A 28 1.88 -5.47 -11.04
CA LYS A 28 2.73 -5.49 -12.24
C LYS A 28 2.12 -6.23 -13.42
N TYR A 29 1.52 -7.41 -13.18
CA TYR A 29 0.85 -8.20 -14.21
C TYR A 29 -0.54 -7.68 -14.57
N LYS A 30 -0.99 -6.59 -13.94
CA LYS A 30 -2.33 -6.00 -14.09
C LYS A 30 -3.41 -7.06 -13.99
N ASP A 31 -3.35 -7.87 -12.92
CA ASP A 31 -4.35 -8.91 -12.70
C ASP A 31 -5.73 -8.24 -12.57
N MET A 32 -6.54 -8.37 -13.63
CA MET A 32 -7.84 -7.71 -13.71
C MET A 32 -8.79 -8.20 -12.62
N LYS A 33 -8.67 -9.47 -12.18
CA LYS A 33 -9.52 -9.98 -11.09
C LYS A 33 -9.16 -9.31 -9.77
N PHE A 34 -7.88 -9.07 -9.54
CA PHE A 34 -7.43 -8.30 -8.38
C PHE A 34 -7.91 -6.85 -8.48
N ILE A 35 -7.65 -6.16 -9.59
CA ILE A 35 -8.04 -4.75 -9.78
C ILE A 35 -9.57 -4.58 -9.67
N ASP A 36 -10.35 -5.46 -10.28
CA ASP A 36 -11.81 -5.42 -10.17
C ASP A 36 -12.29 -5.67 -8.74
N SER A 37 -11.61 -6.55 -7.98
CA SER A 37 -11.95 -6.77 -6.57
C SER A 37 -11.75 -5.54 -5.67
N LEU A 38 -10.88 -4.60 -6.08
CA LEU A 38 -10.66 -3.36 -5.34
C LEU A 38 -11.80 -2.36 -5.52
N LYS A 39 -12.64 -2.52 -6.54
CA LYS A 39 -13.82 -1.65 -6.76
C LYS A 39 -14.88 -1.83 -5.68
N GLU A 40 -14.92 -3.01 -5.06
CA GLU A 40 -15.76 -3.25 -3.89
C GLU A 40 -15.18 -2.53 -2.68
N ALA A 41 -16.00 -1.70 -2.04
CA ALA A 41 -15.58 -0.94 -0.87
C ALA A 41 -15.33 -1.86 0.33
N ILE A 42 -14.23 -1.60 1.03
CA ILE A 42 -13.91 -2.29 2.28
C ILE A 42 -14.47 -1.50 3.44
N ASP A 43 -15.14 -2.20 4.34
CA ASP A 43 -15.58 -1.63 5.61
C ASP A 43 -14.40 -1.56 6.60
N ILE A 44 -13.81 -0.37 6.70
CA ILE A 44 -12.66 -0.10 7.57
C ILE A 44 -13.05 -0.19 9.05
N ASP A 45 -14.32 0.02 9.42
CA ASP A 45 -14.79 -0.07 10.81
C ASP A 45 -14.80 -1.51 11.34
N LEU A 46 -14.83 -2.49 10.43
CA LEU A 46 -14.72 -3.93 10.75
C LEU A 46 -13.27 -4.43 10.80
N CYS A 47 -12.30 -3.57 10.50
CA CYS A 47 -10.88 -3.93 10.50
C CYS A 47 -10.26 -3.75 11.90
N SER A 48 -9.44 -4.71 12.29
CA SER A 48 -8.58 -4.60 13.48
C SER A 48 -7.42 -3.64 13.24
N ASP A 49 -6.81 -3.13 14.31
CA ASP A 49 -5.64 -2.24 14.21
C ASP A 49 -4.51 -2.80 13.35
N LYS A 50 -4.29 -4.12 13.38
CA LYS A 50 -3.26 -4.77 12.55
C LYS A 50 -3.64 -4.73 11.07
N GLU A 51 -4.90 -5.02 10.76
CA GLU A 51 -5.44 -4.94 9.40
C GLU A 51 -5.39 -3.50 8.89
N ILE A 52 -5.77 -2.51 9.69
CA ILE A 52 -5.68 -1.08 9.33
C ILE A 52 -4.23 -0.70 9.02
N LYS A 53 -3.26 -1.06 9.89
CA LYS A 53 -1.85 -0.76 9.64
C LYS A 53 -1.33 -1.39 8.35
N TYR A 54 -1.77 -2.60 8.05
CA TYR A 54 -1.43 -3.28 6.81
C TYR A 54 -2.08 -2.59 5.60
N LEU A 55 -3.39 -2.33 5.66
CA LEU A 55 -4.17 -1.61 4.65
C LEU A 55 -3.56 -0.24 4.34
N THR A 56 -3.16 0.53 5.35
CA THR A 56 -2.47 1.82 5.16
C THR A 56 -1.23 1.69 4.26
N LYS A 57 -0.43 0.63 4.44
CA LYS A 57 0.77 0.38 3.63
C LYS A 57 0.42 -0.03 2.20
N VAL A 58 -0.47 -1.01 2.04
CA VAL A 58 -0.82 -1.53 0.72
C VAL A 58 -1.65 -0.54 -0.10
N SER A 59 -2.54 0.22 0.53
CA SER A 59 -3.30 1.28 -0.12
C SER A 59 -2.40 2.36 -0.70
N ALA A 60 -1.30 2.69 -0.03
CA ALA A 60 -0.30 3.61 -0.58
C ALA A 60 0.31 3.07 -1.89
N LEU A 61 0.70 1.79 -1.92
CA LEU A 61 1.25 1.12 -3.11
C LEU A 61 0.23 1.00 -4.24
N ILE A 62 -0.99 0.59 -3.91
CA ILE A 62 -2.08 0.42 -4.88
C ILE A 62 -2.44 1.77 -5.50
N ASP A 63 -2.67 2.81 -4.70
CA ASP A 63 -2.99 4.16 -5.20
C ASP A 63 -1.88 4.69 -6.11
N TYR A 64 -0.61 4.53 -5.72
CA TYR A 64 0.53 4.87 -6.58
C TYR A 64 0.51 4.10 -7.91
N TYR A 65 0.33 2.79 -7.88
CA TYR A 65 0.33 1.97 -9.09
C TYR A 65 -0.83 2.33 -10.03
N LEU A 66 -2.05 2.42 -9.51
CA LEU A 66 -3.23 2.77 -10.29
C LEU A 66 -3.08 4.17 -10.93
N GLN A 67 -2.56 5.16 -10.19
CA GLN A 67 -2.27 6.48 -10.74
C GLN A 67 -1.24 6.44 -11.88
N VAL A 68 -0.15 5.69 -11.72
CA VAL A 68 0.90 5.55 -12.76
C VAL A 68 0.35 4.91 -14.04
N HIS A 69 -0.68 4.07 -13.91
CA HIS A 69 -1.30 3.34 -15.02
C HIS A 69 -2.60 3.95 -15.55
N ASP A 70 -2.98 5.16 -15.07
CA ASP A 70 -4.21 5.86 -15.45
C ASP A 70 -5.48 5.02 -15.21
N ILE A 71 -5.47 4.26 -14.10
CA ILE A 71 -6.62 3.46 -13.63
C ILE A 71 -7.30 4.23 -12.50
N GLU A 72 -8.63 4.23 -12.51
CA GLU A 72 -9.44 4.83 -11.46
C GLU A 72 -9.12 4.22 -10.09
N VAL A 73 -8.92 5.07 -9.09
CA VAL A 73 -8.60 4.65 -7.72
C VAL A 73 -9.88 4.67 -6.88
N PRO A 74 -10.32 3.51 -6.34
CA PRO A 74 -11.47 3.45 -5.45
C PRO A 74 -11.34 4.37 -4.23
N ASP A 75 -12.43 5.05 -3.87
CA ASP A 75 -12.43 6.06 -2.80
C ASP A 75 -11.98 5.50 -1.44
N TRP A 76 -12.35 4.27 -1.11
CA TRP A 76 -11.98 3.64 0.17
C TRP A 76 -10.46 3.49 0.33
N ILE A 77 -9.70 3.38 -0.77
CA ILE A 77 -8.23 3.32 -0.73
C ILE A 77 -7.66 4.65 -0.21
N ARG A 78 -8.37 5.74 -0.43
CA ARG A 78 -8.03 7.11 -0.02
C ARG A 78 -8.74 7.56 1.25
N ASP A 79 -9.34 6.62 1.99
CA ASP A 79 -9.97 6.92 3.28
C ASP A 79 -8.94 7.48 4.27
N ASP A 80 -9.29 8.58 4.95
CA ASP A 80 -8.41 9.31 5.87
C ASP A 80 -7.94 8.47 7.06
N ARG A 81 -8.68 7.40 7.42
CA ARG A 81 -8.29 6.45 8.47
C ARG A 81 -7.09 5.61 8.06
N LEU A 82 -6.80 5.47 6.76
CA LEU A 82 -5.67 4.72 6.24
C LEU A 82 -4.40 5.59 6.16
N ARG A 83 -4.03 6.19 7.29
CA ARG A 83 -2.87 7.07 7.42
C ARG A 83 -2.16 6.83 8.75
N PHE A 84 -0.83 6.89 8.75
CA PHE A 84 -0.06 6.87 9.99
C PHE A 84 0.10 8.27 10.58
N ASP A 85 0.06 8.38 11.91
CA ASP A 85 0.39 9.63 12.62
C ASP A 85 1.86 10.03 12.45
N ARG A 86 2.74 9.03 12.35
CA ARG A 86 4.19 9.20 12.18
C ARG A 86 4.66 8.53 10.89
N PRO A 87 5.66 9.09 10.20
CA PRO A 87 6.26 8.46 9.02
C PRO A 87 6.65 6.99 9.25
N TYR A 88 6.02 6.09 8.50
CA TYR A 88 6.43 4.70 8.38
C TYR A 88 7.39 4.57 7.19
N TYR A 89 8.56 3.98 7.43
CA TYR A 89 9.54 3.68 6.39
C TYR A 89 9.64 2.17 6.24
N HIS A 90 9.28 1.68 5.07
CA HIS A 90 9.52 0.28 4.70
C HIS A 90 11.02 0.14 4.39
N SER A 91 11.77 -0.43 5.32
CA SER A 91 13.20 -0.16 5.49
C SER A 91 14.10 -1.34 5.11
N ARG A 92 15.23 -1.03 4.47
CA ARG A 92 16.55 -1.58 4.80
C ARG A 92 17.41 -0.42 5.30
N ARG A 93 17.66 -0.34 6.62
CA ARG A 93 18.57 0.61 7.32
C ARG A 93 18.87 1.93 6.57
N ILE A 94 17.96 2.89 6.63
CA ILE A 94 18.15 4.25 6.07
C ILE A 94 18.58 5.26 7.15
N SER A 95 19.49 6.15 6.80
CA SER A 95 19.94 7.28 7.63
C SER A 95 18.86 8.35 7.78
N ASP A 96 19.00 9.25 8.76
CA ASP A 96 18.02 10.33 8.97
C ASP A 96 17.97 11.34 7.82
N PHE A 97 19.09 11.57 7.13
CA PHE A 97 19.12 12.38 5.92
C PHE A 97 18.35 11.72 4.77
N GLU A 98 18.49 10.40 4.61
CA GLU A 98 17.73 9.64 3.60
C GLU A 98 16.24 9.62 3.91
N LYS A 99 15.85 9.48 5.19
CA LYS A 99 14.44 9.61 5.60
C LYS A 99 13.84 10.93 5.16
N LEU A 100 14.53 12.04 5.42
CA LEU A 100 14.09 13.37 4.98
C LEU A 100 13.98 13.43 3.45
N LYS A 101 15.03 13.00 2.73
CA LYS A 101 15.04 12.99 1.27
C LYS A 101 13.84 12.20 0.72
N ILE A 102 13.62 10.99 1.21
CA ILE A 102 12.53 10.10 0.80
C ILE A 102 11.17 10.75 1.04
N GLN A 103 10.96 11.43 2.16
CA GLN A 103 9.70 12.14 2.43
C GLN A 103 9.40 13.21 1.38
N TYR A 104 10.42 13.93 0.91
CA TYR A 104 10.25 14.98 -0.10
C TYR A 104 10.15 14.44 -1.52
N THR A 105 10.88 13.38 -1.86
CA THR A 105 10.94 12.84 -3.22
C THR A 105 9.81 11.85 -3.54
N ASN A 106 9.14 11.30 -2.53
CA ASN A 106 8.14 10.27 -2.77
C ASN A 106 6.82 10.83 -3.38
N PRO A 107 6.13 10.02 -4.20
CA PRO A 107 4.85 10.36 -4.81
C PRO A 107 3.78 10.80 -3.80
N SER A 108 2.77 11.53 -4.30
CA SER A 108 1.64 12.01 -3.49
C SER A 108 0.95 10.90 -2.68
N PRO A 109 0.64 9.70 -3.25
CA PRO A 109 -0.02 8.62 -2.51
C PRO A 109 0.68 8.17 -1.23
N PHE A 110 2.01 8.18 -1.25
CA PHE A 110 2.87 7.79 -0.14
C PHE A 110 2.87 8.87 0.96
N ARG A 111 3.05 10.14 0.54
CA ARG A 111 3.02 11.30 1.44
C ARG A 111 1.66 11.46 2.12
N ALA A 112 0.56 11.27 1.39
CA ALA A 112 -0.79 11.38 1.94
C ALA A 112 -1.03 10.46 3.14
N ARG A 113 -0.36 9.30 3.18
CA ARG A 113 -0.54 8.26 4.21
C ARG A 113 0.59 8.16 5.21
N ASN A 114 1.62 9.02 5.10
CA ASN A 114 2.86 8.91 5.86
C ASN A 114 3.54 7.53 5.71
N VAL A 115 3.47 6.94 4.52
CA VAL A 115 4.07 5.62 4.19
C VAL A 115 5.12 5.82 3.12
N TYR A 116 6.34 5.38 3.37
CA TYR A 116 7.46 5.61 2.48
C TYR A 116 8.16 4.31 2.10
N PHE A 117 8.23 4.07 0.80
CA PHE A 117 8.94 2.95 0.19
C PHE A 117 10.16 3.44 -0.59
N ASP A 118 11.13 2.55 -0.77
CA ASP A 118 12.19 2.73 -1.76
C ASP A 118 11.62 2.46 -3.17
N LEU A 119 11.48 3.53 -3.97
CA LEU A 119 10.96 3.47 -5.32
C LEU A 119 11.79 2.57 -6.24
N ASP A 120 13.10 2.55 -6.07
CA ASP A 120 13.99 1.72 -6.90
C ASP A 120 13.83 0.24 -6.53
N GLY A 121 13.56 -0.05 -5.26
CA GLY A 121 13.24 -1.39 -4.77
C GLY A 121 11.94 -1.91 -5.37
N ILE A 122 10.85 -1.15 -5.28
CA ILE A 122 9.53 -1.59 -5.78
C ILE A 122 9.46 -1.68 -7.32
N LYS A 123 10.30 -0.93 -8.05
CA LYS A 123 10.37 -0.99 -9.53
C LYS A 123 11.13 -2.19 -10.07
N ARG A 124 12.01 -2.81 -9.27
CA ARG A 124 12.84 -3.96 -9.69
C ARG A 124 12.08 -5.27 -9.71
N ILE A 125 10.94 -5.34 -9.01
CA ILE A 125 10.06 -6.51 -8.97
C ILE A 125 9.31 -6.64 -10.29
#